data_AF-A0A0R0ME79-F1
#
_entry.id   AF-A0A0R0ME79-F1
#
_cell.length_a   1.000
_cell.length_b   1.000
_cell.length_c   1.000
_cell.angle_alpha   90.00
_cell.angle_beta   90.00
_cell.angle_gamma   90.00
#
_symmetry.space_group_name_H-M   'P 1'
#
loop_
_entity.id
_entity.type
_entity.pdbx_description
1 polymer ?
#
loop_
_entity_poly.entity_id
_entity_poly.type
_entity_poly.pdbx_seq_one_letter_code
_entity_poly.pdbx_strand_id
1 'polypeptide(L)'
;MARIVQSGRWLAALLLATSLSGCVIVPVGAFTKEPFPAELRQKLSPGQADRTLVRQQLGSPTTHKAGGQYWFYARSRATWGIMGGTSSAVFSDEQWLAVEFDAAGRVVFLEQGDDPHQCLSNGICMLSGLFSTQPSNTVMTAPRAQDQAARHDQASPDTCAIYFFLESLPWLYKFATARFSINGQTLGLVNDQSYLFTTHAVGELRISAYQLRTNVACEGGKKLYVQAVKARDSSWETGQTLTLVSETEAQAALLTRKLALPD
;
A
#
# COMPACT_ATOMS: atom_id res chain seq x y z
N MET A 1 23.14 9.07 -62.23
CA MET A 1 23.77 8.63 -60.95
C MET A 1 24.20 9.78 -60.01
N ALA A 2 23.68 11.01 -60.16
CA ALA A 2 24.09 12.15 -59.29
C ALA A 2 23.03 12.61 -58.27
N ARG A 3 21.79 12.10 -58.32
CA ARG A 3 20.69 12.54 -57.41
C ARG A 3 20.48 11.66 -56.17
N ILE A 4 21.13 10.50 -56.06
CA ILE A 4 21.00 9.58 -54.91
C ILE A 4 22.01 9.93 -53.79
N VAL A 5 23.12 10.59 -54.13
CA VAL A 5 24.18 10.96 -53.16
C VAL A 5 23.86 12.24 -52.38
N GLN A 6 22.98 13.10 -52.90
CA GLN A 6 22.55 14.30 -52.17
C GLN A 6 21.54 13.98 -51.06
N SER A 7 20.59 13.06 -51.28
CA SER A 7 19.55 12.69 -50.30
C SER A 7 20.12 12.06 -49.02
N GLY A 8 21.24 11.35 -49.10
CA GLY A 8 21.92 10.75 -47.94
C GLY A 8 22.63 11.78 -47.04
N ARG A 9 23.09 12.90 -47.60
CA ARG A 9 23.78 13.96 -46.83
C ARG A 9 22.80 14.81 -46.02
N TRP A 10 21.57 14.98 -46.50
CA TRP A 10 20.50 15.68 -45.76
C TRP A 10 19.92 14.82 -44.62
N LEU A 11 19.77 13.50 -44.82
CA LEU A 11 19.36 12.56 -43.76
C LEU A 11 20.41 12.41 -42.67
N ALA A 12 21.69 12.33 -43.03
CA ALA A 12 22.78 12.30 -42.06
C ALA A 12 22.90 13.63 -41.29
N ALA A 13 22.73 14.77 -41.96
CA ALA A 13 22.72 16.09 -41.31
C ALA A 13 21.50 16.31 -40.41
N LEU A 14 20.32 15.77 -40.76
CA LEU A 14 19.13 15.81 -39.90
C LEU A 14 19.30 14.92 -38.66
N LEU A 15 19.86 13.71 -38.82
CA LEU A 15 20.18 12.82 -37.68
C LEU A 15 21.27 13.41 -36.76
N LEU A 16 22.30 14.03 -37.35
CA LEU A 16 23.36 14.73 -36.60
C LEU A 16 22.86 16.01 -35.93
N ALA A 17 21.98 16.79 -36.58
CA ALA A 17 21.37 17.98 -35.99
C ALA A 17 20.38 17.63 -34.87
N THR A 18 19.66 16.51 -34.96
CA THR A 18 18.85 15.99 -33.84
C THR A 18 19.69 15.41 -32.71
N SER A 19 20.94 14.99 -32.96
CA SER A 19 21.85 14.48 -31.93
C SER A 19 22.62 15.54 -31.14
N LEU A 20 22.64 16.79 -31.59
CA LEU A 20 23.32 17.90 -30.89
C LEU A 20 22.43 18.58 -29.83
N SER A 21 21.14 18.24 -29.80
CA SER A 21 20.16 18.63 -28.77
C SER A 21 19.32 17.42 -28.27
N GLY A 22 19.66 16.21 -28.72
CA GLY A 22 18.82 15.02 -28.55
C GLY A 22 19.18 14.22 -27.31
N CYS A 23 18.17 13.88 -26.53
CA CYS A 23 18.30 12.88 -25.49
C CYS A 23 18.58 11.51 -26.11
N VAL A 24 19.65 10.84 -25.68
CA VAL A 24 19.90 9.43 -25.98
C VAL A 24 19.05 8.59 -25.05
N ILE A 25 18.11 7.82 -25.61
CA ILE A 25 17.30 6.85 -24.87
C ILE A 25 17.92 5.46 -25.05
N VAL A 26 18.30 4.82 -23.94
CA VAL A 26 18.94 3.50 -23.90
C VAL A 26 17.98 2.52 -23.22
N PRO A 27 17.49 1.47 -23.91
CA PRO A 27 16.77 0.38 -23.26
C PRO A 27 17.72 -0.42 -22.38
N VAL A 28 17.71 -0.17 -21.08
CA VAL A 28 18.55 -0.91 -20.12
C VAL A 28 17.83 -2.13 -19.54
N GLY A 29 16.51 -2.23 -19.74
CA GLY A 29 15.68 -3.34 -19.24
C GLY A 29 16.11 -4.72 -19.69
N ALA A 30 16.73 -4.84 -20.88
CA ALA A 30 17.29 -6.11 -21.36
C ALA A 30 18.50 -6.59 -20.54
N PHE A 31 19.14 -5.69 -19.78
CA PHE A 31 20.31 -5.96 -18.96
C PHE A 31 19.98 -6.00 -17.47
N THR A 32 18.73 -5.74 -17.08
CA THR A 32 18.28 -5.82 -15.69
C THR A 32 17.41 -7.06 -15.50
N LYS A 33 17.57 -7.71 -14.34
CA LYS A 33 16.76 -8.89 -14.00
C LYS A 33 15.35 -8.45 -13.62
N GLU A 34 14.36 -9.23 -14.05
CA GLU A 34 13.00 -9.07 -13.57
C GLU A 34 12.95 -9.29 -12.04
N PRO A 35 12.28 -8.41 -11.28
CA PRO A 35 12.22 -8.53 -9.82
C PRO A 35 11.62 -9.83 -9.30
N PHE A 36 10.56 -10.32 -9.95
CA PHE A 36 9.80 -11.51 -9.57
C PHE A 36 9.50 -12.39 -10.80
N PRO A 37 10.54 -13.04 -11.37
CA PRO A 37 10.39 -13.82 -12.61
C PRO A 37 9.41 -14.99 -12.42
N ALA A 38 8.76 -15.42 -13.50
CA ALA A 38 7.74 -16.47 -13.46
C ALA A 38 8.22 -17.77 -12.80
N GLU A 39 9.47 -18.17 -13.05
CA GLU A 39 10.08 -19.37 -12.44
C GLU A 39 10.14 -19.29 -10.91
N LEU A 40 10.45 -18.10 -10.38
CA LEU A 40 10.45 -17.86 -8.94
C LEU A 40 9.04 -17.94 -8.37
N ARG A 41 8.07 -17.31 -9.03
CA ARG A 41 6.66 -17.36 -8.61
C ARG A 41 6.08 -18.78 -8.66
N GLN A 42 6.50 -19.59 -9.64
CA GLN A 42 6.13 -20.99 -9.73
C GLN A 42 6.69 -21.82 -8.56
N LYS A 43 7.97 -21.63 -8.20
CA LYS A 43 8.58 -22.29 -7.03
C LYS A 43 7.92 -21.90 -5.71
N LEU A 44 7.42 -20.66 -5.62
CA LEU A 44 6.76 -20.12 -4.43
C LEU A 44 5.23 -20.31 -4.46
N SER A 45 4.71 -21.10 -5.39
CA SER A 45 3.26 -21.21 -5.62
C SER A 45 2.50 -21.78 -4.40
N PRO A 46 1.21 -21.43 -4.27
CA PRO A 46 0.36 -21.94 -3.20
C PRO A 46 0.37 -23.47 -3.08
N GLY A 47 0.51 -23.97 -1.85
CA GLY A 47 0.57 -25.40 -1.56
C GLY A 47 1.93 -26.06 -1.83
N GLN A 48 2.88 -25.38 -2.46
CA GLN A 48 4.23 -25.90 -2.75
C GLN A 48 5.32 -25.28 -1.89
N ALA A 49 5.10 -24.07 -1.38
CA ALA A 49 6.08 -23.32 -0.61
C ALA A 49 5.60 -23.02 0.81
N ASP A 50 6.55 -22.75 1.70
CA ASP A 50 6.33 -22.30 3.06
C ASP A 50 7.12 -21.02 3.35
N ARG A 51 6.92 -20.47 4.55
CA ARG A 51 7.64 -19.27 5.04
C ARG A 51 9.15 -19.41 4.91
N THR A 52 9.70 -20.60 5.15
CA THR A 52 11.15 -20.84 5.09
C THR A 52 11.65 -20.72 3.66
N LEU A 53 11.00 -21.37 2.71
CA LEU A 53 11.37 -21.29 1.30
C LEU A 53 11.19 -19.87 0.75
N VAL A 54 10.09 -19.19 1.08
CA VAL A 54 9.87 -17.80 0.68
C VAL A 54 10.98 -16.90 1.21
N ARG A 55 11.36 -17.05 2.49
CA ARG A 55 12.46 -16.30 3.11
C ARG A 55 13.81 -16.59 2.44
N GLN A 56 14.08 -17.84 2.08
CA GLN A 56 15.31 -18.22 1.39
C GLN A 56 15.40 -17.62 -0.02
N GLN A 57 14.29 -17.59 -0.76
CA GLN A 57 14.28 -17.11 -2.14
C GLN A 57 14.18 -15.58 -2.26
N LEU A 58 13.43 -14.94 -1.36
CA LEU A 58 13.15 -13.50 -1.45
C LEU A 58 13.88 -12.65 -0.41
N GLY A 59 14.40 -13.26 0.65
CA GLY A 59 14.94 -12.55 1.80
C GLY A 59 13.83 -11.96 2.69
N SER A 60 14.18 -10.92 3.44
CA SER A 60 13.22 -10.21 4.29
C SER A 60 12.14 -9.52 3.47
N PRO A 61 10.86 -9.60 3.88
CA PRO A 61 9.82 -8.79 3.26
C PRO A 61 10.07 -7.30 3.52
N THR A 62 9.67 -6.46 2.58
CA THR A 62 9.69 -5.00 2.73
C THR A 62 8.78 -4.57 3.89
N THR A 63 7.63 -5.22 4.02
CA THR A 63 6.74 -5.10 5.17
C THR A 63 5.93 -6.37 5.38
N HIS A 64 5.43 -6.57 6.60
CA HIS A 64 4.53 -7.67 6.94
C HIS A 64 3.38 -7.13 7.79
N LYS A 65 2.25 -7.82 7.75
CA LYS A 65 1.01 -7.41 8.41
C LYS A 65 0.29 -8.59 9.05
N ALA A 66 -0.64 -8.27 9.95
CA ALA A 66 -1.45 -9.22 10.70
C ALA A 66 -0.59 -10.31 11.37
N GLY A 67 0.38 -9.89 12.19
CA GLY A 67 1.29 -10.81 12.88
C GLY A 67 2.16 -11.66 11.95
N GLY A 68 2.38 -11.19 10.72
CA GLY A 68 3.18 -11.87 9.70
C GLY A 68 2.42 -12.89 8.86
N GLN A 69 1.09 -12.93 8.91
CA GLN A 69 0.27 -13.70 7.97
C GLN A 69 0.46 -13.23 6.52
N TYR A 70 0.65 -11.93 6.32
CA TYR A 70 0.86 -11.33 5.01
C TYR A 70 2.25 -10.74 4.91
N TRP A 71 3.01 -11.14 3.88
CA TRP A 71 4.31 -10.58 3.56
C TRP A 71 4.23 -9.85 2.22
N PHE A 72 4.83 -8.67 2.18
CA PHE A 72 4.87 -7.82 1.01
C PHE A 72 6.32 -7.51 0.63
N TYR A 73 6.63 -7.71 -0.63
CA TYR A 73 7.93 -7.41 -1.22
C TYR A 73 7.76 -6.32 -2.26
N ALA A 74 8.62 -5.32 -2.24
CA ALA A 74 8.71 -4.29 -3.26
C ALA A 74 10.12 -4.29 -3.83
N ARG A 75 10.21 -4.29 -5.16
CA ARG A 75 11.46 -4.24 -5.90
C ARG A 75 11.28 -3.41 -7.16
N SER A 76 12.32 -2.71 -7.57
CA SER A 76 12.35 -1.95 -8.82
C SER A 76 13.40 -2.51 -9.78
N ARG A 77 13.15 -2.37 -11.08
CA ARG A 77 14.17 -2.59 -12.12
C ARG A 77 14.28 -1.37 -13.01
N ALA A 78 15.50 -0.99 -13.36
CA ALA A 78 15.71 0.03 -14.39
C ALA A 78 15.29 -0.52 -15.75
N THR A 79 14.50 0.24 -16.51
CA THR A 79 14.02 -0.12 -17.86
C THR A 79 14.59 0.77 -18.95
N TRP A 80 14.71 2.08 -18.69
CA TRP A 80 15.23 3.03 -19.67
C TRP A 80 16.20 4.01 -19.02
N GLY A 81 17.35 4.23 -19.65
CA GLY A 81 18.23 5.35 -19.36
C GLY A 81 17.99 6.46 -20.37
N ILE A 82 17.85 7.70 -19.92
CA ILE A 82 17.81 8.89 -20.78
C ILE A 82 19.02 9.74 -20.45
N MET A 83 19.84 10.06 -21.45
CA MET A 83 21.00 10.95 -21.32
C MET A 83 20.81 12.17 -22.22
N GLY A 84 20.76 13.36 -21.65
CA GLY A 84 20.59 14.61 -22.39
C GLY A 84 21.54 15.69 -21.89
N GLY A 85 22.46 16.13 -22.74
CA GLY A 85 23.48 17.14 -22.39
C GLY A 85 24.31 16.72 -21.16
N THR A 86 24.18 17.45 -20.06
CA THR A 86 24.85 17.18 -18.78
C THR A 86 24.00 16.40 -17.77
N SER A 87 22.78 15.99 -18.14
CA SER A 87 21.83 15.31 -17.25
C SER A 87 21.57 13.86 -17.69
N SER A 88 21.24 13.01 -16.73
CA SER A 88 20.75 11.67 -16.99
C SER A 88 19.58 11.33 -16.06
N ALA A 89 18.67 10.49 -16.54
CA ALA A 89 17.55 9.97 -15.79
C ALA A 89 17.41 8.46 -16.06
N VAL A 90 16.91 7.72 -15.08
CA VAL A 90 16.60 6.29 -15.20
C VAL A 90 15.13 6.10 -14.89
N PHE A 91 14.40 5.54 -15.84
CA PHE A 91 13.04 5.05 -15.65
C PHE A 91 13.13 3.63 -15.10
N SER A 92 12.32 3.35 -14.10
CA SER A 92 12.24 2.04 -13.48
C SER A 92 10.81 1.55 -13.47
N ASP A 93 10.64 0.23 -13.62
CA ASP A 93 9.38 -0.43 -13.30
C ASP A 93 9.41 -0.78 -11.81
N GLU A 94 8.32 -0.46 -11.13
CA GLU A 94 8.10 -0.78 -9.72
C GLU A 94 7.14 -1.96 -9.62
N GLN A 95 7.59 -3.06 -9.02
CA GLN A 95 6.78 -4.26 -8.86
C GLN A 95 6.69 -4.63 -7.40
N TRP A 96 5.53 -5.14 -7.00
CA TRP A 96 5.32 -5.66 -5.67
C TRP A 96 4.72 -7.07 -5.71
N LEU A 97 4.98 -7.84 -4.66
CA LEU A 97 4.53 -9.22 -4.51
C LEU A 97 3.89 -9.37 -3.13
N ALA A 98 2.65 -9.83 -3.10
CA ALA A 98 1.99 -10.24 -1.87
C ALA A 98 2.10 -11.75 -1.70
N VAL A 99 2.36 -12.18 -0.48
CA VAL A 99 2.37 -13.59 -0.08
C VAL A 99 1.52 -13.73 1.17
N GLU A 100 0.54 -14.63 1.14
CA GLU A 100 -0.28 -14.99 2.29
C GLU A 100 0.08 -16.40 2.77
N PHE A 101 0.16 -16.55 4.08
CA PHE A 101 0.43 -17.84 4.72
C PHE A 101 -0.80 -18.34 5.50
N ASP A 102 -1.01 -19.65 5.48
CA ASP A 102 -1.92 -20.31 6.44
C ASP A 102 -1.29 -20.37 7.85
N ALA A 103 -2.07 -20.88 8.82
CA ALA A 103 -1.61 -21.06 10.19
C ALA A 103 -0.42 -22.03 10.33
N ALA A 104 -0.22 -22.93 9.37
CA ALA A 104 0.92 -23.84 9.31
C ALA A 104 2.15 -23.19 8.65
N GLY A 105 2.05 -21.94 8.20
CA GLY A 105 3.12 -21.21 7.53
C GLY A 105 3.30 -21.59 6.06
N ARG A 106 2.34 -22.25 5.41
CA ARG A 106 2.37 -22.57 3.98
C ARG A 106 1.77 -21.46 3.15
N VAL A 107 2.30 -21.24 1.95
CA VAL A 107 1.78 -20.25 1.02
C VAL A 107 0.39 -20.69 0.56
N VAL A 108 -0.60 -19.80 0.71
CA VAL A 108 -1.97 -20.01 0.21
C VAL A 108 -2.37 -18.99 -0.85
N PHE A 109 -1.66 -17.87 -0.94
CA PHE A 109 -1.83 -16.88 -1.99
C PHE A 109 -0.48 -16.25 -2.31
N LEU A 110 -0.21 -16.06 -3.61
CA LEU A 110 0.97 -15.37 -4.11
C LEU A 110 0.61 -14.68 -5.42
N GLU A 111 0.72 -13.35 -5.46
CA GLU A 111 0.41 -12.58 -6.66
C GLU A 111 1.27 -11.32 -6.72
N GLN A 112 1.67 -10.97 -7.95
CA GLN A 112 2.45 -9.79 -8.26
C GLN A 112 1.50 -8.68 -8.74
N GLY A 113 1.76 -7.46 -8.28
CA GLY A 113 1.19 -6.24 -8.84
C GLY A 113 2.26 -5.44 -9.57
N ASP A 114 1.87 -4.86 -10.71
CA ASP A 114 2.76 -4.08 -11.59
C ASP A 114 2.57 -2.56 -11.44
N ASP A 115 1.62 -2.14 -10.61
CA ASP A 115 1.33 -0.74 -10.31
C ASP A 115 1.09 -0.57 -8.80
N PRO A 116 1.66 0.46 -8.17
CA PRO A 116 1.43 0.76 -6.76
C PRO A 116 -0.02 1.13 -6.37
N HIS A 117 -0.91 1.34 -7.34
CA HIS A 117 -2.33 1.63 -7.14
C HIS A 117 -3.25 0.46 -7.53
N GLN A 118 -2.69 -0.64 -8.06
CA GLN A 118 -3.47 -1.80 -8.47
C GLN A 118 -3.86 -2.66 -7.25
N CYS A 119 -5.06 -3.22 -7.31
CA CYS A 119 -5.49 -4.29 -6.41
C CYS A 119 -5.24 -5.66 -7.06
N LEU A 120 -4.78 -6.62 -6.26
CA LEU A 120 -4.61 -8.02 -6.64
C LEU A 120 -5.97 -8.72 -6.76
N SER A 121 -5.96 -9.93 -7.33
CA SER A 121 -7.18 -10.70 -7.61
C SER A 121 -8.02 -11.00 -6.35
N ASN A 122 -7.35 -11.24 -5.21
CA ASN A 122 -8.00 -11.46 -3.92
C ASN A 122 -8.52 -10.17 -3.26
N GLY A 123 -8.28 -9.00 -3.85
CA GLY A 123 -8.76 -7.70 -3.39
C GLY A 123 -7.80 -6.92 -2.49
N ILE A 124 -6.62 -7.47 -2.18
CA ILE A 124 -5.53 -6.73 -1.52
C ILE A 124 -5.09 -5.60 -2.45
N CYS A 125 -5.03 -4.38 -1.92
CA CYS A 125 -4.55 -3.20 -2.62
C CYS A 125 -3.44 -2.56 -1.79
N MET A 126 -2.51 -1.93 -2.49
CA MET A 126 -1.60 -0.98 -1.90
C MET A 126 -2.21 0.42 -2.05
N LEU A 127 -2.52 1.09 -0.93
CA LEU A 127 -3.19 2.41 -0.96
C LEU A 127 -2.23 3.59 -0.73
N SER A 128 -0.93 3.30 -0.67
CA SER A 128 0.15 4.28 -0.50
C SER A 128 1.45 3.58 -0.88
N GLY A 129 2.33 4.23 -1.66
CA GLY A 129 3.47 3.56 -2.28
C GLY A 129 4.43 2.89 -1.28
N LEU A 130 4.66 1.58 -1.46
CA LEU A 130 5.74 0.80 -0.83
C LEU A 130 7.14 1.36 -1.19
N PHE A 131 7.23 2.03 -2.34
CA PHE A 131 8.46 2.57 -2.91
C PHE A 131 8.79 3.99 -2.42
N SER A 132 7.93 4.58 -1.56
CA SER A 132 8.29 5.79 -0.85
C SER A 132 9.43 5.49 0.13
N THR A 133 10.24 6.50 0.46
CA THR A 133 11.37 6.39 1.38
C THR A 133 11.00 5.97 2.81
N GLN A 134 9.72 5.74 3.10
CA GLN A 134 9.18 5.31 4.39
C GLN A 134 8.15 4.18 4.22
N PRO A 135 8.58 2.92 4.05
CA PRO A 135 7.68 1.75 4.03
C PRO A 135 6.81 1.62 5.29
N SER A 136 7.21 2.30 6.39
CA SER A 136 6.44 2.42 7.63
C SER A 136 5.12 3.17 7.50
N ASN A 137 4.85 3.86 6.38
CA ASN A 137 3.61 4.59 6.14
C ASN A 137 2.74 3.91 5.08
N THR A 138 3.07 2.69 4.67
CA THR A 138 2.30 1.97 3.67
C THR A 138 1.07 1.29 4.27
N VAL A 139 -0.11 1.65 3.76
CA VAL A 139 -1.38 0.96 3.99
C VAL A 139 -1.55 -0.17 2.98
N MET A 140 -1.61 -1.40 3.50
CA MET A 140 -1.99 -2.61 2.77
C MET A 140 -3.40 -3.01 3.18
N THR A 141 -4.26 -3.31 2.22
CA THR A 141 -5.62 -3.73 2.52
C THR A 141 -5.73 -5.23 2.69
N ALA A 142 -6.73 -5.67 3.43
CA ALA A 142 -7.09 -7.05 3.58
C ALA A 142 -7.70 -7.62 2.29
N PRO A 143 -7.70 -8.95 2.11
CA PRO A 143 -8.47 -9.62 1.07
C PRO A 143 -9.97 -9.26 1.14
N ARG A 144 -10.65 -9.34 0.00
CA ARG A 144 -12.08 -9.00 -0.14
C ARG A 144 -12.96 -9.76 0.86
N ALA A 145 -12.65 -11.03 1.12
CA ALA A 145 -13.42 -11.85 2.06
C ALA A 145 -13.32 -11.32 3.51
N GLN A 146 -12.14 -10.85 3.93
CA GLN A 146 -11.95 -10.26 5.26
C GLN A 146 -12.61 -8.88 5.37
N ASP A 147 -12.51 -8.05 4.33
CA ASP A 147 -13.23 -6.77 4.27
C ASP A 147 -14.75 -6.98 4.38
N GLN A 148 -15.29 -7.97 3.67
CA GLN A 148 -16.71 -8.34 3.78
C GLN A 148 -17.07 -8.83 5.17
N ALA A 149 -16.25 -9.68 5.79
CA ALA A 149 -16.49 -10.16 7.16
C ALA A 149 -16.52 -9.01 8.18
N ALA A 150 -15.54 -8.09 8.13
CA ALA A 150 -15.48 -6.94 9.04
C ALA A 150 -16.69 -6.01 8.90
N ARG A 151 -17.20 -5.79 7.67
CA ARG A 151 -18.38 -4.96 7.41
C ARG A 151 -19.66 -5.55 7.98
N HIS A 152 -19.79 -6.87 7.93
CA HIS A 152 -20.98 -7.58 8.37
C HIS A 152 -20.83 -8.15 9.79
N ASP A 153 -19.79 -7.73 10.52
CA ASP A 153 -19.57 -8.17 11.88
C ASP A 153 -20.79 -7.88 12.76
N GLN A 154 -21.13 -8.86 13.59
CA GLN A 154 -22.14 -8.76 14.62
C GLN A 154 -21.43 -8.95 15.96
N ALA A 155 -21.08 -7.83 16.58
CA ALA A 155 -20.42 -7.81 17.88
C ALA A 155 -21.18 -8.71 18.86
N SER A 156 -20.45 -9.64 19.50
CA SER A 156 -21.04 -10.53 20.50
C SER A 156 -21.39 -9.75 21.77
N PRO A 157 -22.28 -10.25 22.64
CA PRO A 157 -22.65 -9.57 23.89
C PRO A 157 -21.46 -9.24 24.81
N ASP A 158 -20.36 -9.97 24.71
CA ASP A 158 -19.16 -9.80 25.53
C ASP A 158 -18.09 -8.91 24.88
N THR A 159 -18.38 -8.36 23.69
CA THR A 159 -17.43 -7.58 22.89
C THR A 159 -18.09 -6.36 22.24
N CYS A 160 -17.31 -5.33 21.94
CA CYS A 160 -17.69 -4.29 20.98
C CYS A 160 -16.85 -4.42 19.70
N ALA A 161 -17.45 -4.06 18.57
CA ALA A 161 -16.75 -3.90 17.30
C ALA A 161 -16.31 -2.43 17.15
N ILE A 162 -15.08 -2.21 16.72
CA ILE A 162 -14.50 -0.88 16.61
C ILE A 162 -13.93 -0.67 15.22
N TYR A 163 -14.35 0.41 14.58
CA TYR A 163 -13.92 0.82 13.27
C TYR A 163 -13.15 2.14 13.37
N PHE A 164 -11.98 2.20 12.75
CA PHE A 164 -11.12 3.38 12.75
C PHE A 164 -10.90 3.88 11.34
N PHE A 165 -11.06 5.17 11.09
CA PHE A 165 -10.78 5.74 9.77
C PHE A 165 -10.34 7.20 9.86
N LEU A 166 -9.68 7.65 8.80
CA LEU A 166 -9.27 9.04 8.62
C LEU A 166 -10.35 9.80 7.84
N GLU A 167 -10.64 11.02 8.26
CA GLU A 167 -11.43 11.96 7.46
C GLU A 167 -10.80 12.16 6.08
N SER A 168 -11.62 12.33 5.05
CA SER A 168 -11.10 12.67 3.73
C SER A 168 -10.36 14.00 3.78
N LEU A 169 -9.11 14.00 3.35
CA LEU A 169 -8.27 15.19 3.41
C LEU A 169 -8.27 15.97 2.08
N PRO A 170 -7.97 17.28 2.11
CA PRO A 170 -7.70 18.04 0.89
C PRO A 170 -6.58 17.41 0.05
N TRP A 171 -6.60 17.67 -1.26
CA TRP A 171 -5.72 17.01 -2.23
C TRP A 171 -4.21 17.10 -1.88
N LEU A 172 -3.77 18.20 -1.26
CA LEU A 172 -2.40 18.41 -0.80
C LEU A 172 -1.94 17.41 0.28
N TYR A 173 -2.88 16.74 0.96
CA TYR A 173 -2.62 15.83 2.06
C TYR A 173 -3.16 14.40 1.81
N LYS A 174 -3.46 14.03 0.56
CA LYS A 174 -4.04 12.72 0.19
C LYS A 174 -3.22 11.51 0.63
N PHE A 175 -1.93 11.68 0.90
CA PHE A 175 -1.05 10.60 1.35
C PHE A 175 -0.87 10.54 2.87
N ALA A 176 -1.57 11.38 3.63
CA ALA A 176 -1.47 11.32 5.08
C ALA A 176 -2.11 10.04 5.60
N THR A 177 -1.47 9.46 6.61
CA THR A 177 -1.88 8.21 7.24
C THR A 177 -2.00 8.41 8.73
N ALA A 178 -3.01 7.80 9.35
CA ALA A 178 -3.22 7.81 10.79
C ALA A 178 -2.90 6.43 11.37
N ARG A 179 -1.99 6.40 12.34
CA ARG A 179 -1.69 5.19 13.11
C ARG A 179 -2.57 5.14 14.34
N PHE A 180 -3.40 4.11 14.45
CA PHE A 180 -4.29 3.92 15.59
C PHE A 180 -3.70 2.98 16.63
N SER A 181 -4.06 3.17 17.89
CA SER A 181 -3.70 2.30 19.00
C SER A 181 -4.83 2.21 20.02
N ILE A 182 -4.98 1.05 20.66
CA ILE A 182 -5.85 0.84 21.81
C ILE A 182 -4.97 0.49 23.00
N ASN A 183 -5.16 1.15 24.14
CA ASN A 183 -4.44 0.89 25.39
C ASN A 183 -2.90 0.88 25.22
N GLY A 184 -2.39 1.69 24.28
CA GLY A 184 -0.97 1.79 23.96
C GLY A 184 -0.44 0.73 22.98
N GLN A 185 -1.24 -0.27 22.60
CA GLN A 185 -0.90 -1.25 21.57
C GLN A 185 -1.27 -0.72 20.19
N THR A 186 -0.29 -0.68 19.29
CA THR A 186 -0.53 -0.26 17.89
C THR A 186 -1.41 -1.28 17.18
N LEU A 187 -2.48 -0.79 16.55
CA LEU A 187 -3.36 -1.60 15.71
C LEU A 187 -2.92 -1.61 14.26
N GLY A 188 -2.56 -0.45 13.71
CA GLY A 188 -2.23 -0.32 12.30
C GLY A 188 -2.37 1.09 11.78
N LEU A 189 -2.25 1.21 10.45
CA LEU A 189 -2.35 2.47 9.72
C LEU A 189 -3.58 2.49 8.81
N VAL A 190 -4.19 3.66 8.68
CA VAL A 190 -5.21 3.95 7.67
C VAL A 190 -4.88 5.26 6.95
N ASN A 191 -5.46 5.43 5.77
CA ASN A 191 -5.54 6.68 5.02
C ASN A 191 -7.01 7.02 4.72
N ASP A 192 -7.27 8.04 3.91
CA ASP A 192 -8.62 8.43 3.51
C ASP A 192 -9.38 7.37 2.70
N GLN A 193 -8.68 6.40 2.12
CA GLN A 193 -9.23 5.29 1.33
C GLN A 193 -9.39 3.98 2.12
N SER A 194 -9.06 3.95 3.41
CA SER A 194 -9.07 2.74 4.22
C SER A 194 -9.64 2.93 5.62
N TYR A 195 -9.92 1.81 6.27
CA TYR A 195 -10.34 1.75 7.66
C TYR A 195 -9.71 0.53 8.36
N LEU A 196 -9.52 0.58 9.67
CA LEU A 196 -9.18 -0.59 10.49
C LEU A 196 -10.43 -1.10 11.19
N PHE A 197 -10.42 -2.40 11.48
CA PHE A 197 -11.47 -3.07 12.23
C PHE A 197 -10.82 -3.94 13.32
N THR A 198 -11.42 -3.95 14.50
CA THR A 198 -11.07 -4.87 15.57
C THR A 198 -12.27 -5.10 16.47
N THR A 199 -12.24 -6.19 17.24
CA THR A 199 -13.19 -6.45 18.33
C THR A 199 -12.46 -6.38 19.66
N HIS A 200 -13.10 -5.81 20.67
CA HIS A 200 -12.53 -5.71 22.02
C HIS A 200 -13.53 -6.19 23.07
N ALA A 201 -13.04 -6.79 24.16
CA ALA A 201 -13.88 -7.14 25.31
C ALA A 201 -14.48 -5.88 25.97
N VAL A 202 -15.64 -6.02 26.60
CA VAL A 202 -16.31 -4.93 27.33
C VAL A 202 -15.37 -4.28 28.36
N GLY A 203 -15.38 -2.95 28.42
CA GLY A 203 -14.56 -2.17 29.34
C GLY A 203 -14.12 -0.81 28.82
N GLU A 204 -13.34 -0.08 29.61
CA GLU A 204 -12.80 1.22 29.24
C GLU A 204 -11.61 1.07 28.28
N LEU A 205 -11.64 1.81 27.17
CA LEU A 205 -10.59 1.82 26.15
C LEU A 205 -9.96 3.19 26.07
N ARG A 206 -8.63 3.22 26.07
CA ARG A 206 -7.87 4.40 25.66
C ARG A 206 -7.50 4.28 24.19
N ILE A 207 -8.16 5.05 23.35
CA ILE A 207 -7.91 5.09 21.92
C ILE A 207 -7.01 6.27 21.61
N SER A 208 -6.00 6.06 20.78
CA SER A 208 -5.10 7.12 20.33
C SER A 208 -4.76 7.03 18.85
N ALA A 209 -4.58 8.19 18.22
CA ALA A 209 -3.98 8.32 16.91
C ALA A 209 -3.14 9.61 16.87
N TYR A 210 -1.94 9.55 16.30
CA TYR A 210 -0.97 10.65 16.40
C TYR A 210 -0.69 11.05 17.87
N GLN A 211 -0.91 12.32 18.22
CA GLN A 211 -0.83 12.84 19.59
C GLN A 211 -2.19 12.86 20.30
N LEU A 212 -3.26 12.44 19.62
CA LEU A 212 -4.63 12.50 20.11
C LEU A 212 -4.98 11.29 20.95
N ARG A 213 -5.85 11.52 21.94
CA ARG A 213 -6.33 10.48 22.85
C ARG A 213 -7.78 10.73 23.19
N THR A 214 -8.54 9.65 23.28
CA THR A 214 -9.90 9.65 23.82
C THR A 214 -10.10 8.40 24.67
N ASN A 215 -10.95 8.50 25.70
CA ASN A 215 -11.37 7.36 26.49
C ASN A 215 -12.81 7.05 26.11
N VAL A 216 -13.11 5.78 25.84
CA VAL A 216 -14.44 5.34 25.43
C VAL A 216 -14.79 4.02 26.09
N ALA A 217 -16.05 3.88 26.48
CA ALA A 217 -16.57 2.62 26.96
C ALA A 217 -16.86 1.69 25.78
N CYS A 218 -16.23 0.52 25.77
CA CYS A 218 -16.60 -0.61 24.92
C CYS A 218 -17.77 -1.32 25.56
N GLU A 219 -18.95 -1.18 24.95
CA GLU A 219 -20.18 -1.79 25.41
C GLU A 219 -20.53 -3.02 24.58
N GLY A 220 -21.01 -4.06 25.26
CA GLY A 220 -21.32 -5.36 24.66
C GLY A 220 -22.35 -5.27 23.53
N GLY A 221 -22.07 -5.93 22.41
CA GLY A 221 -22.93 -5.93 21.22
C GLY A 221 -22.98 -4.59 20.46
N LYS A 222 -22.23 -3.57 20.87
CA LYS A 222 -22.23 -2.26 20.20
C LYS A 222 -21.11 -2.14 19.18
N LYS A 223 -21.33 -1.23 18.22
CA LYS A 223 -20.34 -0.77 17.26
C LYS A 223 -19.87 0.63 17.63
N LEU A 224 -18.56 0.83 17.66
CA LEU A 224 -17.90 2.11 17.88
C LEU A 224 -17.21 2.53 16.58
N TYR A 225 -17.42 3.78 16.18
CA TYR A 225 -16.85 4.34 14.96
C TYR A 225 -16.01 5.55 15.34
N VAL A 226 -14.70 5.41 15.16
CA VAL A 226 -13.71 6.41 15.57
C VAL A 226 -13.09 7.03 14.32
N GLN A 227 -13.30 8.33 14.18
CA GLN A 227 -12.72 9.12 13.11
C GLN A 227 -11.54 9.93 13.64
N ALA A 228 -10.38 9.82 12.98
CA ALA A 228 -9.32 10.82 13.10
C ALA A 228 -9.64 11.98 12.17
N VAL A 229 -9.75 13.18 12.73
CA VAL A 229 -10.01 14.43 12.02
C VAL A 229 -8.72 15.23 12.05
N LYS A 230 -8.27 15.67 10.87
CA LYS A 230 -7.14 16.60 10.76
C LYS A 230 -7.71 18.01 10.59
N ALA A 231 -7.18 18.98 11.31
CA ALA A 231 -7.58 20.36 11.13
C ALA A 231 -7.33 20.83 9.70
N ARG A 232 -8.21 21.73 9.24
CA ARG A 232 -8.19 22.27 7.87
C ARG A 232 -7.11 23.33 7.65
N ASP A 233 -6.48 23.82 8.71
CA ASP A 233 -5.34 24.71 8.60
C ASP A 233 -4.05 23.90 8.38
N SER A 234 -3.09 24.49 7.67
CA SER A 234 -1.81 23.84 7.35
C SER A 234 -0.91 23.62 8.58
N SER A 235 -1.33 24.04 9.77
CA SER A 235 -0.62 23.81 11.02
C SER A 235 -0.95 22.41 11.54
N TRP A 236 0.06 21.62 11.87
CA TRP A 236 -0.14 20.31 12.49
C TRP A 236 -0.43 20.41 13.99
N GLU A 237 -0.53 21.63 14.53
CA GLU A 237 -0.46 21.94 15.96
C GLU A 237 -1.83 22.25 16.59
N THR A 238 -2.85 22.60 15.79
CA THR A 238 -4.20 22.90 16.29
C THR A 238 -5.26 22.10 15.58
N GLY A 239 -6.29 21.62 16.30
CA GLY A 239 -7.53 21.07 15.71
C GLY A 239 -7.53 19.61 15.26
N GLN A 240 -6.50 18.84 15.58
CA GLN A 240 -6.56 17.38 15.48
C GLN A 240 -7.52 16.86 16.57
N THR A 241 -8.51 16.03 16.20
CA THR A 241 -9.41 15.40 17.19
C THR A 241 -9.74 13.95 16.83
N LEU A 242 -9.97 13.14 17.86
CA LEU A 242 -10.59 11.83 17.72
C LEU A 242 -12.06 12.00 18.03
N THR A 243 -12.90 11.77 17.03
CA THR A 243 -14.34 11.96 17.15
C THR A 243 -15.06 10.62 17.04
N LEU A 244 -16.01 10.40 17.94
CA LEU A 244 -17.00 9.33 17.78
C LEU A 244 -18.08 9.83 16.84
N VAL A 245 -18.30 9.10 15.76
CA VAL A 245 -19.29 9.46 14.75
C VAL A 245 -20.49 8.53 14.82
N SER A 246 -21.62 9.00 14.31
CA SER A 246 -22.83 8.19 14.28
C SER A 246 -22.66 6.98 13.35
N GLU A 247 -23.43 5.93 13.60
CA GLU A 247 -23.42 4.74 12.74
C GLU A 247 -23.76 5.07 11.28
N THR A 248 -24.75 5.94 11.05
CA THR A 248 -25.15 6.33 9.69
C THR A 248 -24.01 7.00 8.92
N GLU A 249 -23.32 7.95 9.56
CA GLU A 249 -22.16 8.64 8.95
C GLU A 249 -21.01 7.68 8.72
N ALA A 250 -20.74 6.81 9.69
CA ALA A 250 -19.66 5.83 9.59
C ALA A 250 -19.93 4.80 8.49
N GLN A 251 -21.13 4.25 8.39
CA GLN A 251 -21.46 3.29 7.34
C GLN A 251 -21.30 3.92 5.95
N ALA A 252 -21.76 5.16 5.75
CA ALA A 252 -21.54 5.90 4.51
C ALA A 252 -20.05 6.08 4.20
N ALA A 253 -19.24 6.40 5.22
CA ALA A 253 -17.79 6.51 5.08
C ALA A 253 -17.14 5.16 4.74
N LEU A 254 -17.55 4.07 5.37
CA LEU A 254 -16.96 2.75 5.16
C LEU A 254 -17.24 2.22 3.75
N LEU A 255 -18.37 2.56 3.11
CA LEU A 255 -18.73 2.08 1.77
C LEU A 255 -17.68 2.39 0.69
N THR A 256 -16.95 3.50 0.82
CA THR A 256 -15.94 3.94 -0.16
C THR A 256 -14.51 3.54 0.22
N ARG A 257 -14.33 2.92 1.39
CA ARG A 257 -13.02 2.56 1.94
C ARG A 257 -12.76 1.07 1.80
N LYS A 258 -11.53 0.62 2.05
CA LYS A 258 -11.15 -0.80 2.15
C LYS A 258 -10.58 -1.12 3.52
N LEU A 259 -10.82 -2.32 4.04
CA LEU A 259 -10.21 -2.77 5.29
C LEU A 259 -8.68 -2.78 5.16
N ALA A 260 -7.99 -2.05 6.01
CA ALA A 260 -6.54 -2.11 6.18
C ALA A 260 -6.17 -3.35 7.01
N LEU A 261 -5.04 -3.98 6.67
CA LEU A 261 -4.46 -5.01 7.51
C LEU A 261 -3.81 -4.36 8.75
N PRO A 262 -4.00 -4.95 9.94
CA PRO A 262 -3.34 -4.49 11.15
C PRO A 262 -1.82 -4.71 11.06
N ASP A 263 -1.06 -3.97 11.88
CA ASP A 263 0.39 -4.12 12.01
C ASP A 263 0.77 -5.52 12.56
#